data_AF-A0A9P6AB32-F1
#
_entry.id   AF-A0A9P6AB32-F1
#
_cell.length_a   1.000
_cell.length_b   1.000
_cell.length_c   1.000
_cell.angle_alpha   90.00
_cell.angle_beta   90.00
_cell.angle_gamma   90.00
#
_symmetry.space_group_name_H-M   'P 1'
#
loop_
_entity.id
_entity.type
_entity.pdbx_description
1 polymer ?
#
loop_
_entity_poly.entity_id
_entity_poly.type
_entity_poly.pdbx_seq_one_letter_code
_entity_poly.pdbx_strand_id
1 'polypeptide(L)'
;MPKTTQNLPGVMMSICLLLILGVATRTTSAQWIDYTANGFATMTHYTLPRDYVAACGCTPSSTHYPTAALSQMAFGSSAAFGPGCGRCFKLTLLNTFLSDPPFYPAESKSITVKITDLCPLGGDWCSATSNKPNKAGLSLNFDLAFPSSSIPDDFFPSNEAFYGYTDFGVWNTSYQVVPCNENWPGSRNQAALGSVANQGPECVCCPAEPTGNINDTCTSYSDKNGLPPDTRTNASEAIYTPRLSLYPALLLSLLYLLACNMAL
;
A
#
# COMPACT_ATOMS: atom_id res chain seq x y z
N MET A 1 15.63 38.05 67.90
CA MET A 1 16.82 37.27 67.48
C MET A 1 16.81 35.94 68.23
N PRO A 2 17.18 34.77 67.67
CA PRO A 2 17.39 34.35 66.28
C PRO A 2 16.53 33.12 65.84
N LYS A 3 16.76 32.69 64.59
CA LYS A 3 16.29 31.50 63.82
C LYS A 3 16.35 30.18 64.63
N THR A 4 15.61 29.10 64.32
CA THR A 4 15.95 28.16 63.22
C THR A 4 14.86 27.09 62.99
N THR A 5 14.76 26.75 61.71
CA THR A 5 13.97 25.79 60.92
C THR A 5 14.14 24.29 61.27
N GLN A 6 13.32 23.45 60.60
CA GLN A 6 13.52 22.03 60.17
C GLN A 6 12.56 21.01 60.83
N ASN A 7 11.90 20.02 60.18
CA ASN A 7 12.07 19.36 58.87
C ASN A 7 10.77 18.70 58.34
N LEU A 8 10.78 18.44 57.02
CA LEU A 8 9.77 17.84 56.13
C LEU A 8 9.28 16.41 56.47
N PRO A 9 8.07 16.02 55.98
CA PRO A 9 7.65 14.65 55.78
C PRO A 9 8.07 14.14 54.38
N GLY A 10 8.76 13.01 54.30
CA GLY A 10 9.30 12.51 53.03
C GLY A 10 9.44 11.00 52.97
N VAL A 11 8.37 10.24 53.22
CA VAL A 11 8.40 8.77 53.05
C VAL A 11 7.11 8.18 52.45
N MET A 12 6.20 9.01 51.90
CA MET A 12 4.93 8.52 51.33
C MET A 12 4.71 8.89 49.87
N MET A 13 5.78 9.20 49.12
CA MET A 13 5.69 9.54 47.69
C MET A 13 6.68 8.78 46.81
N SER A 14 7.08 7.56 47.22
CA SER A 14 8.01 6.72 46.43
C SER A 14 7.49 5.34 46.06
N ILE A 15 6.36 4.88 46.61
CA ILE A 15 5.85 3.52 46.33
C ILE A 15 4.81 3.52 45.19
N CYS A 16 4.13 4.64 44.94
CA CYS A 16 3.12 4.72 43.87
C CYS A 16 3.72 4.94 42.46
N LEU A 17 5.01 5.31 42.35
CA LEU A 17 5.66 5.61 41.07
C LEU A 17 6.27 4.36 40.38
N LEU A 18 6.43 3.25 41.08
CA LEU A 18 7.08 2.04 40.57
C LEU A 18 6.12 1.02 39.93
N LEU A 19 4.80 1.21 40.04
CA LEU A 19 3.79 0.34 39.41
C LEU A 19 3.35 0.80 38.01
N ILE A 20 3.82 1.95 37.53
CA ILE A 20 3.48 2.50 36.19
C ILE A 20 4.51 2.10 35.12
N LEU A 21 5.68 1.56 35.49
CA LEU A 21 6.79 1.24 34.57
C LEU A 21 6.81 -0.22 34.04
N GLY A 22 5.70 -0.96 34.14
CA GLY A 22 5.66 -2.40 33.86
C GLY A 22 4.92 -2.83 32.59
N VAL A 23 4.35 -1.93 31.80
CA VAL A 23 3.75 -2.32 30.52
C VAL A 23 4.86 -2.40 29.47
N ALA A 24 5.54 -3.53 29.45
CA ALA A 24 6.36 -3.92 28.32
C ALA A 24 5.45 -4.00 27.09
N THR A 25 5.35 -2.90 26.33
CA THR A 25 4.72 -2.90 25.01
C THR A 25 5.51 -3.89 24.16
N ARG A 26 4.98 -5.10 23.99
CA ARG A 26 5.47 -6.01 22.96
C ARG A 26 5.18 -5.32 21.64
N THR A 27 6.18 -4.66 21.08
CA THR A 27 6.17 -4.24 19.67
C THR A 27 6.15 -5.51 18.84
N THR A 28 4.94 -6.00 18.55
CA THR A 28 4.74 -6.92 17.44
C THR A 28 5.10 -6.12 16.19
N SER A 29 6.26 -6.42 15.58
CA SER A 29 6.49 -5.97 14.22
C SER A 29 5.33 -6.50 13.38
N ALA A 30 4.79 -5.68 12.49
CA ALA A 30 3.84 -6.20 11.51
C ALA A 30 4.58 -7.28 10.71
N GLN A 31 4.15 -8.53 10.84
CA GLN A 31 4.71 -9.62 10.05
C GLN A 31 4.11 -9.55 8.65
N TRP A 32 4.82 -8.90 7.73
CA TRP A 32 4.49 -8.93 6.31
C TRP A 32 4.85 -10.30 5.71
N ILE A 33 4.22 -10.66 4.59
CA ILE A 33 4.55 -11.87 3.85
C ILE A 33 5.75 -11.57 2.96
N ASP A 34 6.85 -12.28 3.20
CA ASP A 34 7.91 -12.40 2.22
C ASP A 34 7.50 -13.40 1.14
N TYR A 35 7.83 -13.10 -0.10
CA TYR A 35 7.54 -13.96 -1.24
C TYR A 35 8.77 -14.13 -2.11
N THR A 36 8.90 -15.33 -2.69
CA THR A 36 9.98 -15.68 -3.61
C THR A 36 9.85 -14.93 -4.93
N ALA A 37 10.93 -14.88 -5.71
CA ALA A 37 10.95 -14.23 -7.02
C ALA A 37 9.96 -14.87 -8.04
N ASN A 38 9.56 -16.12 -7.83
CA ASN A 38 8.56 -16.82 -8.63
C ASN A 38 7.59 -17.54 -7.70
N GLY A 39 6.33 -17.69 -8.11
CA GLY A 39 5.35 -18.44 -7.33
C GLY A 39 3.96 -18.44 -7.96
N PHE A 40 2.96 -18.78 -7.15
CA PHE A 40 1.55 -18.77 -7.52
C PHE A 40 0.76 -17.78 -6.66
N ALA A 41 -0.25 -17.18 -7.25
CA ALA A 41 -1.15 -16.22 -6.63
C ALA A 41 -2.55 -16.37 -7.21
N THR A 42 -3.55 -15.86 -6.51
CA THR A 42 -4.82 -15.57 -7.16
C THR A 42 -4.72 -14.25 -7.91
N MET A 43 -5.54 -14.08 -8.94
CA MET A 43 -5.71 -12.80 -9.62
C MET A 43 -7.19 -12.50 -9.82
N THR A 44 -7.58 -11.29 -9.44
CA THR A 44 -8.90 -10.69 -9.67
C THR A 44 -8.74 -9.44 -10.52
N HIS A 45 -9.84 -8.72 -10.75
CA HIS A 45 -9.78 -7.38 -11.30
C HIS A 45 -10.69 -6.39 -10.58
N TYR A 46 -10.33 -5.11 -10.68
CA TYR A 46 -11.10 -3.98 -10.19
C TYR A 46 -10.97 -2.80 -11.14
N THR A 47 -11.99 -1.94 -11.14
CA THR A 47 -11.95 -0.71 -11.92
C THR A 47 -11.16 0.37 -11.17
N LEU A 48 -10.08 0.84 -11.80
CA LEU A 48 -9.31 1.99 -11.35
C LEU A 48 -9.56 3.19 -12.28
N PRO A 49 -10.03 4.34 -11.80
CA PRO A 49 -10.18 5.52 -12.64
C PRO A 49 -8.84 5.95 -13.24
N ARG A 50 -8.87 6.42 -14.49
CA ARG A 50 -7.69 7.01 -15.13
C ARG A 50 -7.22 8.22 -14.33
N ASP A 51 -5.90 8.39 -14.26
CA ASP A 51 -5.22 9.46 -13.54
C ASP A 51 -5.47 9.46 -12.01
N TYR A 52 -5.98 8.35 -11.47
CA TYR A 52 -6.14 8.17 -10.04
C TYR A 52 -4.79 7.94 -9.34
N VAL A 53 -4.65 8.52 -8.14
CA VAL A 53 -3.48 8.34 -7.29
C VAL A 53 -3.78 7.29 -6.21
N ALA A 54 -3.28 6.09 -6.45
CA ALA A 54 -3.49 4.90 -5.60
C ALA A 54 -2.58 4.85 -4.36
N ALA A 55 -2.63 3.77 -3.57
CA ALA A 55 -1.97 3.66 -2.26
C ALA A 55 -0.43 3.80 -2.28
N CYS A 56 0.22 3.62 -3.44
CA CYS A 56 1.66 3.91 -3.58
C CYS A 56 1.96 5.38 -3.87
N GLY A 57 0.97 6.21 -4.20
CA GLY A 57 1.20 7.58 -4.59
C GLY A 57 2.01 7.75 -5.87
N CYS A 58 1.95 6.76 -6.77
CA CYS A 58 2.56 6.84 -8.10
C CYS A 58 1.96 8.01 -8.90
N THR A 59 2.70 8.50 -9.90
CA THR A 59 2.17 9.55 -10.78
C THR A 59 0.88 9.09 -11.47
N PRO A 60 -0.12 9.98 -11.68
CA PRO A 60 -1.38 9.65 -12.36
C PRO A 60 -1.21 8.92 -13.69
N SER A 61 -0.19 9.30 -14.47
CA SER A 61 0.11 8.69 -15.77
C SER A 61 0.50 7.21 -15.68
N SER A 62 0.83 6.67 -14.49
CA SER A 62 1.06 5.23 -14.33
C SER A 62 -0.20 4.41 -14.65
N THR A 63 -1.39 4.97 -14.47
CA THR A 63 -2.69 4.32 -14.77
C THR A 63 -2.94 4.12 -16.27
N HIS A 64 -2.12 4.72 -17.13
CA HIS A 64 -2.17 4.53 -18.59
C HIS A 64 -1.40 3.28 -19.04
N TYR A 65 -0.90 2.50 -18.09
CA TYR A 65 -0.14 1.27 -18.28
C TYR A 65 -0.66 0.17 -17.33
N PRO A 66 -0.33 -1.11 -17.57
CA PRO A 66 -0.84 -2.19 -16.71
C PRO A 66 -0.37 -2.03 -15.27
N THR A 67 -1.32 -1.93 -14.36
CA THR A 67 -1.07 -1.77 -12.92
C THR A 67 -1.94 -2.74 -12.13
N ALA A 68 -1.54 -3.03 -10.90
CA ALA A 68 -2.31 -3.90 -10.02
C ALA A 68 -2.22 -3.43 -8.57
N ALA A 69 -3.22 -3.82 -7.79
CA ALA A 69 -3.17 -3.79 -6.34
C ALA A 69 -2.59 -5.12 -5.82
N LEU A 70 -1.71 -5.06 -4.82
CA LEU A 70 -1.15 -6.26 -4.19
C LEU A 70 -1.84 -6.51 -2.84
N SER A 71 -2.15 -7.76 -2.51
CA SER A 71 -2.74 -8.12 -1.21
C SER A 71 -1.92 -7.57 -0.04
N GLN A 72 -2.59 -6.93 0.93
CA GLN A 72 -2.01 -6.12 2.01
C GLN A 72 -0.74 -6.69 2.65
N MET A 73 -0.73 -7.98 2.93
CA MET A 73 0.38 -8.62 3.63
C MET A 73 1.64 -8.74 2.76
N ALA A 74 1.49 -8.87 1.44
CA ALA A 74 2.58 -8.83 0.46
C ALA A 74 2.88 -7.40 -0.03
N PHE A 75 1.89 -6.50 0.00
CA PHE A 75 2.09 -5.06 -0.20
C PHE A 75 3.02 -4.50 0.87
N GLY A 76 2.85 -4.95 2.12
CA GLY A 76 3.70 -4.64 3.26
C GLY A 76 3.32 -3.33 3.98
N SER A 77 2.05 -2.92 3.87
CA SER A 77 1.48 -1.80 4.62
C SER A 77 -0.05 -1.94 4.68
N SER A 78 -0.68 -1.41 5.74
CA SER A 78 -2.14 -1.42 5.92
C SER A 78 -2.84 -0.13 5.49
N ALA A 79 -2.09 0.91 5.12
CA ALA A 79 -2.65 2.21 4.78
C ALA A 79 -2.08 2.73 3.45
N ALA A 80 -0.82 3.17 3.46
CA ALA A 80 -0.12 3.65 2.27
C ALA A 80 1.35 3.22 2.32
N PHE A 81 2.02 3.33 1.18
CA PHE A 81 3.42 2.98 0.92
C PHE A 81 3.90 1.68 1.59
N GLY A 82 3.81 0.58 0.87
CA GLY A 82 4.43 -0.68 1.26
C GLY A 82 5.69 -0.96 0.45
N PRO A 83 6.63 -1.81 0.93
CA PRO A 83 7.77 -2.29 0.15
C PRO A 83 7.42 -2.95 -1.19
N GLY A 84 6.15 -3.34 -1.38
CA GLY A 84 5.62 -3.79 -2.66
C GLY A 84 5.45 -2.68 -3.70
N CYS A 85 5.37 -1.41 -3.28
CA CYS A 85 5.16 -0.28 -4.18
C CYS A 85 6.23 -0.15 -5.25
N GLY A 86 5.79 0.03 -6.48
CA GLY A 86 6.64 0.20 -7.64
C GLY A 86 7.25 -1.09 -8.18
N ARG A 87 7.10 -2.24 -7.52
CA ARG A 87 7.62 -3.52 -8.03
C ARG A 87 6.86 -3.97 -9.27
N CYS A 88 7.55 -4.65 -10.17
CA CYS A 88 6.96 -5.20 -11.38
C CYS A 88 6.89 -6.72 -11.36
N PHE A 89 5.76 -7.24 -11.85
CA PHE A 89 5.48 -8.67 -11.89
C PHE A 89 4.98 -9.05 -13.26
N LYS A 90 5.55 -10.12 -13.84
CA LYS A 90 4.93 -10.83 -14.95
C LYS A 90 3.93 -11.83 -14.38
N LEU A 91 2.66 -11.63 -14.68
CA LEU A 91 1.53 -12.46 -14.27
C LEU A 91 1.06 -13.31 -15.45
N THR A 92 0.86 -14.62 -15.25
CA THR A 92 0.41 -15.55 -16.29
C THR A 92 -0.85 -16.28 -15.85
N LEU A 93 -1.92 -16.18 -16.62
CA LEU A 93 -3.18 -16.88 -16.39
C LEU A 93 -3.02 -18.39 -16.57
N LEU A 94 -3.43 -19.17 -15.56
CA LEU A 94 -3.35 -20.63 -15.60
C LEU A 94 -4.72 -21.26 -15.84
N ASN A 95 -5.69 -20.97 -14.96
CA ASN A 95 -7.03 -21.51 -15.03
C ASN A 95 -7.98 -20.72 -14.12
N THR A 96 -9.28 -20.92 -14.30
CA THR A 96 -10.30 -20.49 -13.32
C THR A 96 -10.84 -21.74 -12.64
N PHE A 97 -10.98 -21.69 -11.32
CA PHE A 97 -11.28 -22.86 -10.49
C PHE A 97 -12.64 -22.79 -9.80
N LEU A 98 -13.34 -21.66 -9.95
CA LEU A 98 -14.73 -21.50 -9.49
C LEU A 98 -15.77 -21.80 -10.58
N SER A 99 -15.34 -21.93 -11.83
CA SER A 99 -16.16 -22.43 -12.93
C SER A 99 -16.40 -23.94 -12.78
N ASP A 100 -17.53 -24.41 -13.29
CA ASP A 100 -17.87 -25.84 -13.32
C ASP A 100 -18.20 -26.29 -14.75
N PRO A 101 -17.35 -27.14 -15.38
CA PRO A 101 -16.01 -27.53 -14.93
C PRO A 101 -15.01 -26.36 -14.85
N PRO A 102 -13.85 -26.51 -14.18
CA PRO A 102 -12.80 -25.50 -14.21
C PRO A 102 -12.35 -25.17 -15.64
N PHE A 103 -12.22 -23.88 -15.96
CA PHE A 103 -11.80 -23.41 -17.28
C PHE A 103 -10.29 -23.34 -17.40
N TYR A 104 -9.76 -24.02 -18.41
CA TYR A 104 -8.35 -23.96 -18.82
C TYR A 104 -8.29 -23.32 -20.22
N PRO A 105 -7.65 -22.15 -20.37
CA PRO A 105 -7.52 -21.52 -21.66
C PRO A 105 -6.59 -22.32 -22.57
N ALA A 106 -6.88 -22.34 -23.87
CA ALA A 106 -6.03 -23.03 -24.86
C ALA A 106 -4.62 -22.39 -24.97
N GLU A 107 -4.53 -21.08 -24.72
CA GLU A 107 -3.29 -20.32 -24.67
C GLU A 107 -3.24 -19.49 -23.37
N SER A 108 -2.12 -19.57 -22.64
CA SER A 108 -1.93 -18.79 -21.42
C SER A 108 -1.51 -17.35 -21.76
N LYS A 109 -2.35 -16.38 -21.37
CA LYS A 109 -2.03 -14.95 -21.50
C LYS A 109 -1.15 -14.48 -20.35
N SER A 110 -0.18 -13.62 -20.65
CA SER A 110 0.71 -12.99 -19.67
C SER A 110 0.66 -11.48 -19.76
N ILE A 111 0.87 -10.80 -18.63
CA ILE A 111 1.01 -9.34 -18.58
C ILE A 111 2.04 -8.93 -17.53
N THR A 112 2.84 -7.90 -17.82
CA THR A 112 3.70 -7.28 -16.81
C THR A 112 3.00 -6.08 -16.20
N VAL A 113 2.74 -6.14 -14.90
CA VAL A 113 2.13 -5.05 -14.14
C VAL A 113 3.14 -4.38 -13.22
N LYS A 114 2.90 -3.10 -12.91
CA LYS A 114 3.53 -2.40 -11.79
C LYS A 114 2.56 -2.32 -10.61
N ILE A 115 3.04 -2.58 -9.40
CA ILE A 115 2.21 -2.43 -8.19
C ILE A 115 2.12 -0.95 -7.83
N THR A 116 0.91 -0.42 -7.94
CA THR A 116 0.60 0.98 -7.63
C THR A 116 -0.42 1.13 -6.52
N ASP A 117 -1.08 0.03 -6.13
CA ASP A 117 -2.17 0.06 -5.18
C ASP A 117 -2.12 -1.08 -4.15
N LEU A 118 -2.96 -0.93 -3.13
CA LEU A 118 -3.16 -1.85 -2.03
C LEU A 118 -4.49 -2.57 -2.20
N CYS A 119 -4.49 -3.90 -2.17
CA CYS A 119 -5.71 -4.66 -1.92
C CYS A 119 -5.81 -4.94 -0.41
N PRO A 120 -6.70 -4.24 0.32
CA PRO A 120 -6.74 -4.29 1.78
C PRO A 120 -7.10 -5.68 2.30
N LEU A 121 -6.67 -5.96 3.54
CA LEU A 121 -6.94 -7.24 4.17
C LEU A 121 -8.46 -7.44 4.33
N GLY A 122 -8.98 -8.44 3.64
CA GLY A 122 -10.42 -8.72 3.63
C GLY A 122 -10.83 -9.55 2.40
N GLY A 123 -12.14 -9.75 2.27
CA GLY A 123 -12.73 -10.55 1.20
C GLY A 123 -12.22 -11.99 1.18
N ASP A 124 -12.36 -12.64 0.02
CA ASP A 124 -11.92 -14.03 -0.17
C ASP A 124 -10.46 -14.13 -0.65
N TRP A 125 -9.97 -13.11 -1.35
CA TRP A 125 -8.74 -13.18 -2.14
C TRP A 125 -7.56 -12.44 -1.51
N CYS A 126 -7.79 -11.25 -0.95
CA CYS A 126 -6.77 -10.47 -0.26
C CYS A 126 -6.70 -10.75 1.24
N SER A 127 -7.29 -11.87 1.70
CA SER A 127 -7.41 -12.25 3.10
C SER A 127 -6.20 -13.01 3.67
N ALA A 128 -5.16 -13.23 2.86
CA ALA A 128 -3.98 -13.97 3.29
C ALA A 128 -3.22 -13.22 4.40
N THR A 129 -2.67 -13.98 5.34
CA THR A 129 -1.82 -13.52 6.45
C THR A 129 -0.58 -14.40 6.54
N SER A 130 0.39 -14.05 7.38
CA SER A 130 1.60 -14.86 7.60
C SER A 130 1.31 -16.30 8.03
N ASN A 131 0.15 -16.57 8.63
CA ASN A 131 -0.22 -17.87 9.18
C ASN A 131 -1.42 -18.52 8.47
N LYS A 132 -1.99 -17.88 7.43
CA LYS A 132 -3.22 -18.35 6.79
C LYS A 132 -3.27 -17.89 5.33
N PRO A 133 -3.42 -18.81 4.35
CA PRO A 133 -3.62 -18.42 2.96
C PRO A 133 -5.02 -17.82 2.70
N ASN A 134 -5.22 -17.29 1.50
CA ASN A 134 -6.54 -16.88 1.03
C ASN A 134 -7.44 -18.09 0.71
N LYS A 135 -8.67 -17.84 0.23
CA LYS A 135 -9.66 -18.90 -0.02
C LYS A 135 -9.22 -19.95 -1.04
N ALA A 136 -8.27 -19.62 -1.93
CA ALA A 136 -7.70 -20.56 -2.89
C ALA A 136 -6.45 -21.30 -2.35
N GLY A 137 -6.05 -21.08 -1.10
CA GLY A 137 -4.83 -21.66 -0.55
C GLY A 137 -3.55 -20.94 -0.94
N LEU A 138 -3.63 -19.72 -1.48
CA LEU A 138 -2.47 -18.93 -1.93
C LEU A 138 -2.18 -17.75 -1.00
N SER A 139 -0.91 -17.37 -0.87
CA SER A 139 -0.48 -16.29 0.03
C SER A 139 -0.62 -14.90 -0.57
N LEU A 140 -0.75 -14.80 -1.89
CA LEU A 140 -0.78 -13.54 -2.65
C LEU A 140 -2.06 -13.46 -3.48
N ASN A 141 -2.58 -12.24 -3.60
CA ASN A 141 -3.53 -11.86 -4.65
C ASN A 141 -3.03 -10.61 -5.37
N PHE A 142 -3.17 -10.61 -6.70
CA PHE A 142 -3.06 -9.42 -7.54
C PHE A 142 -4.45 -9.01 -7.97
N ASP A 143 -4.85 -7.77 -7.68
CA ASP A 143 -6.08 -7.20 -8.22
C ASP A 143 -5.72 -6.34 -9.43
N LEU A 144 -5.98 -6.83 -10.64
CA LEU A 144 -5.59 -6.15 -11.87
C LEU A 144 -6.48 -4.93 -12.10
N ALA A 145 -5.89 -3.76 -12.39
CA ALA A 145 -6.64 -2.58 -12.80
C ALA A 145 -7.23 -2.81 -14.20
N PHE A 146 -8.44 -3.35 -14.27
CA PHE A 146 -9.13 -3.76 -15.49
C PHE A 146 -10.65 -3.50 -15.36
N PRO A 147 -11.33 -3.05 -16.44
CA PRO A 147 -10.80 -2.75 -17.77
C PRO A 147 -9.84 -1.55 -17.79
N SER A 148 -8.90 -1.55 -18.74
CA SER A 148 -7.93 -0.46 -18.93
C SER A 148 -7.53 -0.37 -20.40
N SER A 149 -7.30 0.84 -20.91
CA SER A 149 -6.86 1.06 -22.30
C SER A 149 -5.48 0.46 -22.62
N SER A 150 -4.70 0.08 -21.61
CA SER A 150 -3.39 -0.55 -21.78
C SER A 150 -3.41 -2.08 -21.66
N ILE A 151 -4.58 -2.67 -21.43
CA ILE A 151 -4.77 -4.11 -21.28
C ILE A 151 -5.78 -4.54 -22.35
N PRO A 152 -5.48 -5.53 -23.20
CA PRO A 152 -6.45 -6.01 -24.18
C PRO A 152 -7.77 -6.42 -23.52
N ASP A 153 -8.90 -6.06 -24.11
CA ASP A 153 -10.24 -6.40 -23.59
C ASP A 153 -10.45 -7.91 -23.46
N ASP A 154 -9.73 -8.70 -24.26
CA ASP A 154 -9.78 -10.15 -24.25
C ASP A 154 -8.73 -10.79 -23.30
N PHE A 155 -8.03 -10.01 -22.47
CA PHE A 155 -6.95 -10.50 -21.60
C PHE A 155 -7.42 -11.63 -20.67
N PHE A 156 -8.66 -11.56 -20.18
CA PHE A 156 -9.34 -12.66 -19.52
C PHE A 156 -10.11 -13.50 -20.54
N PRO A 157 -9.54 -14.63 -21.02
CA PRO A 157 -10.23 -15.45 -22.02
C PRO A 157 -11.45 -16.12 -21.42
N SER A 158 -12.46 -16.34 -22.25
CA SER A 158 -13.72 -16.98 -21.84
C SER A 158 -14.27 -17.90 -22.90
N ASN A 159 -15.27 -18.69 -22.51
CA ASN A 159 -16.08 -19.51 -23.40
C ASN A 159 -17.56 -19.30 -23.05
N GLU A 160 -18.07 -18.12 -23.39
CA GLU A 160 -19.44 -17.70 -23.06
C GLU A 160 -20.48 -18.68 -23.61
N ALA A 161 -20.25 -19.25 -24.80
CA ALA A 161 -21.15 -20.25 -25.39
C ALA A 161 -21.32 -21.50 -24.51
N PHE A 162 -20.30 -21.86 -23.72
CA PHE A 162 -20.35 -23.02 -22.83
C PHE A 162 -20.74 -22.64 -21.39
N TYR A 163 -20.18 -21.57 -20.83
CA TYR A 163 -20.39 -21.20 -19.43
C TYR A 163 -21.58 -20.24 -19.20
N GLY A 164 -22.02 -19.53 -20.24
CA GLY A 164 -23.08 -18.52 -20.15
C GLY A 164 -22.63 -17.16 -19.59
N TYR A 165 -21.32 -16.95 -19.40
CA TYR A 165 -20.74 -15.69 -18.93
C TYR A 165 -19.29 -15.55 -19.43
N THR A 166 -18.80 -14.32 -19.46
CA THR A 166 -17.45 -13.98 -19.93
C THR A 166 -16.45 -13.73 -18.81
N ASP A 167 -16.92 -13.36 -17.61
CA ASP A 167 -16.06 -13.08 -16.46
C ASP A 167 -16.14 -14.19 -15.41
N PHE A 168 -15.03 -14.89 -15.22
CA PHE A 168 -14.89 -15.91 -14.17
C PHE A 168 -14.57 -15.35 -12.79
N GLY A 169 -14.29 -14.05 -12.68
CA GLY A 169 -14.02 -13.31 -11.45
C GLY A 169 -12.64 -13.55 -10.84
N VAL A 170 -12.17 -14.81 -10.77
CA VAL A 170 -10.88 -15.16 -10.17
C VAL A 170 -10.10 -16.18 -10.99
N TRP A 171 -8.80 -15.98 -11.07
CA TRP A 171 -7.85 -16.83 -11.77
C TRP A 171 -6.79 -17.36 -10.83
N ASN A 172 -6.39 -18.61 -11.02
CA ASN A 172 -5.08 -19.08 -10.58
C ASN A 172 -4.02 -18.54 -11.54
N THR A 173 -2.94 -17.99 -11.01
CA THR A 173 -1.94 -17.25 -11.78
C THR A 173 -0.55 -17.58 -11.26
N SER A 174 0.41 -17.76 -12.17
CA SER A 174 1.83 -17.74 -11.79
C SER A 174 2.36 -16.31 -11.88
N TYR A 175 3.28 -15.98 -10.98
CA TYR A 175 3.95 -14.68 -10.98
C TYR A 175 5.47 -14.85 -11.04
N GLN A 176 6.12 -13.87 -11.65
CA GLN A 176 7.56 -13.68 -11.63
C GLN A 176 7.86 -12.21 -11.34
N VAL A 177 8.70 -11.93 -10.33
CA VAL A 177 9.27 -10.60 -10.10
C VAL A 177 10.24 -10.30 -11.24
N VAL A 178 10.05 -9.17 -11.92
CA VAL A 178 10.86 -8.76 -13.08
C VAL A 178 11.31 -7.31 -12.95
N PRO A 179 12.46 -6.92 -13.54
CA PRO A 179 12.87 -5.52 -13.61
C PRO A 179 11.83 -4.68 -14.36
N CYS A 180 11.38 -3.57 -13.77
CA CYS A 180 10.40 -2.66 -14.38
C CYS A 180 10.93 -2.02 -15.67
N ASN A 181 12.18 -1.57 -15.67
CA ASN A 181 12.82 -0.82 -16.76
C ASN A 181 12.75 -1.57 -18.10
N GLU A 182 12.88 -2.90 -18.05
CA GLU A 182 12.89 -3.76 -19.23
C GLU A 182 11.52 -4.35 -19.56
N ASN A 183 10.67 -4.58 -18.55
CA ASN A 183 9.49 -5.43 -18.70
C ASN A 183 8.15 -4.69 -18.58
N TRP A 184 8.10 -3.55 -17.87
CA TRP A 184 6.86 -2.79 -17.69
C TRP A 184 6.70 -1.74 -18.79
N PRO A 185 5.61 -1.73 -19.58
CA PRO A 185 5.47 -0.82 -20.73
C PRO A 185 5.56 0.67 -20.39
N GLY A 186 5.21 1.06 -19.17
CA GLY A 186 5.30 2.45 -18.71
C GLY A 186 6.72 2.91 -18.39
N SER A 187 7.72 2.02 -18.38
CA SER A 187 9.10 2.33 -17.98
C SER A 187 9.78 3.40 -18.85
N ARG A 188 9.34 3.53 -20.10
CA ARG A 188 9.91 4.47 -21.08
C ARG A 188 9.23 5.83 -21.08
N ASN A 189 8.15 5.99 -20.33
CA ASN A 189 7.42 7.24 -20.23
C ASN A 189 7.74 7.90 -18.89
N GLN A 190 8.55 8.95 -18.92
CA GLN A 190 8.99 9.65 -17.72
C GLN A 190 7.83 10.16 -16.86
N ALA A 191 6.69 10.52 -17.47
CA ALA A 191 5.51 10.98 -16.72
C ALA A 191 4.85 9.85 -15.91
N ALA A 192 5.04 8.59 -16.29
CA ALA A 192 4.52 7.41 -15.60
C ALA A 192 5.48 6.88 -14.50
N LEU A 193 6.61 7.55 -14.27
CA LEU A 193 7.63 7.16 -13.32
C LEU A 193 7.63 8.04 -12.07
N GLY A 194 7.89 7.39 -10.93
CA GLY A 194 8.01 8.07 -9.66
C GLY A 194 6.68 8.23 -8.95
N SER A 195 6.73 9.06 -7.91
CA SER A 195 5.59 9.45 -7.11
C SER A 195 5.18 10.90 -7.37
N VAL A 196 3.97 11.28 -6.96
CA VAL A 196 3.47 12.67 -7.02
C VAL A 196 4.26 13.60 -6.10
N ALA A 197 4.11 14.93 -6.23
CA ALA A 197 4.93 15.82 -5.41
C ALA A 197 4.62 15.79 -3.91
N ASN A 198 3.35 15.55 -3.53
CA ASN A 198 2.89 15.50 -2.14
C ASN A 198 1.43 15.00 -2.06
N GLN A 199 1.07 14.21 -1.03
CA GLN A 199 -0.32 13.91 -0.66
C GLN A 199 -0.71 14.34 0.77
N GLY A 200 0.19 14.96 1.54
CA GLY A 200 -0.09 15.32 2.93
C GLY A 200 1.17 15.69 3.74
N PRO A 201 1.21 15.43 5.06
CA PRO A 201 2.47 15.39 5.82
C PRO A 201 3.31 14.14 5.52
N GLU A 202 2.70 13.08 5.00
CA GLU A 202 3.36 11.87 4.52
C GLU A 202 4.13 12.12 3.21
N CYS A 203 5.39 11.68 3.17
CA CYS A 203 6.13 11.54 1.92
C CYS A 203 5.47 10.45 1.07
N VAL A 204 5.47 10.57 -0.25
CA VAL A 204 4.93 9.55 -1.17
C VAL A 204 6.05 8.66 -1.72
N CYS A 205 5.75 7.38 -1.93
CA CYS A 205 6.76 6.43 -2.38
C CYS A 205 6.27 5.47 -3.48
N CYS A 206 6.76 5.71 -4.70
CA CYS A 206 6.58 4.85 -5.87
C CYS A 206 7.84 4.90 -6.75
N PRO A 207 8.85 4.07 -6.45
CA PRO A 207 10.11 4.00 -7.20
C PRO A 207 9.87 3.72 -8.68
N ALA A 208 10.71 4.28 -9.56
CA ALA A 208 10.71 3.92 -10.98
C ALA A 208 11.10 2.43 -11.16
N GLU A 209 12.16 2.01 -10.47
CA GLU A 209 12.69 0.65 -10.38
C GLU A 209 13.13 0.39 -8.93
N PRO A 210 12.40 -0.43 -8.16
CA PRO A 210 12.86 -0.85 -6.83
C PRO A 210 13.89 -1.98 -6.95
N THR A 211 15.16 -1.71 -6.62
CA THR A 211 16.23 -2.73 -6.63
C THR A 211 16.33 -3.51 -5.32
N GLY A 212 15.52 -3.16 -4.31
CA GLY A 212 15.60 -3.72 -2.97
C GLY A 212 16.56 -2.95 -2.05
N ASN A 213 17.10 -1.82 -2.50
CA ASN A 213 17.90 -0.95 -1.65
C ASN A 213 16.99 0.01 -0.86
N ILE A 214 17.49 0.57 0.24
CA ILE A 214 16.68 1.43 1.12
C ILE A 214 16.27 2.76 0.47
N ASN A 215 16.95 3.19 -0.58
CA ASN A 215 16.70 4.46 -1.27
C ASN A 215 15.61 4.32 -2.36
N ASP A 216 15.35 3.10 -2.82
CA ASP A 216 14.37 2.79 -3.87
C ASP A 216 13.36 1.73 -3.44
N THR A 217 13.30 1.40 -2.16
CA THR A 217 12.28 0.54 -1.57
C THR A 217 11.50 1.33 -0.54
N CYS A 218 10.19 1.39 -0.73
CA CYS A 218 9.34 2.08 0.22
C CYS A 218 9.36 1.40 1.57
N THR A 219 9.58 2.16 2.64
CA THR A 219 9.34 1.66 3.99
C THR A 219 7.85 1.45 4.15
N SER A 220 7.46 0.38 4.86
CA SER A 220 6.06 0.19 5.27
C SER A 220 5.56 1.44 5.99
N TYR A 221 4.61 2.19 5.44
CA TYR A 221 3.91 3.28 6.13
C TYR A 221 2.62 2.73 6.74
N SER A 222 2.80 1.97 7.82
CA SER A 222 1.74 1.59 8.75
C SER A 222 1.88 2.43 10.03
N ASP A 223 0.86 2.46 10.89
CA ASP A 223 0.81 3.25 12.15
C ASP A 223 2.03 3.11 13.09
N LYS A 224 2.97 2.21 12.78
CA LYS A 224 4.19 1.87 13.53
C LYS A 224 5.50 2.32 12.89
N ASN A 225 5.50 2.85 11.66
CA ASN A 225 6.71 3.11 10.88
C ASN A 225 6.75 4.55 10.34
N GLY A 226 7.96 5.12 10.25
CA GLY A 226 8.20 6.53 9.94
C GLY A 226 7.92 6.95 8.49
N LEU A 227 8.37 8.16 8.13
CA LEU A 227 8.17 8.74 6.78
C LEU A 227 8.91 7.91 5.72
N PRO A 228 8.27 7.61 4.57
CA PRO A 228 8.92 6.89 3.48
C PRO A 228 9.91 7.77 2.69
N PRO A 229 10.80 7.16 1.89
CA PRO A 229 11.77 7.92 1.09
C PRO A 229 11.10 8.74 -0.03
N ASP A 230 11.70 9.88 -0.38
CA ASP A 230 11.29 10.69 -1.52
C ASP A 230 11.72 10.01 -2.83
N THR A 231 10.75 9.57 -3.63
CA THR A 231 10.96 8.83 -4.88
C THR A 231 10.47 9.59 -6.11
N ARG A 232 10.27 10.91 -5.97
CA ARG A 232 9.82 11.77 -7.06
C ARG A 232 10.86 11.80 -8.18
N THR A 233 10.39 11.86 -9.42
CA THR A 233 11.26 12.10 -10.58
C THR A 233 11.14 13.56 -11.03
N ASN A 234 12.11 14.06 -11.80
CA ASN A 234 12.10 15.45 -12.28
C ASN A 234 10.85 15.85 -13.08
N ALA A 235 10.06 14.87 -13.55
CA ALA A 235 8.84 15.09 -14.32
C ALA A 235 7.55 14.97 -13.49
N SER A 236 7.61 14.67 -12.18
CA SER A 236 6.41 14.57 -11.36
C SER A 236 5.77 15.95 -11.17
N GLU A 237 4.55 16.15 -11.66
CA GLU A 237 3.82 17.39 -11.43
C GLU A 237 3.40 17.54 -9.96
N ALA A 238 3.44 18.78 -9.48
CA ALA A 238 2.99 19.11 -8.14
C ALA A 238 1.48 19.27 -8.10
N ILE A 239 0.79 18.30 -7.50
CA ILE A 239 -0.60 18.48 -7.10
C ILE A 239 -0.59 19.43 -5.91
N TYR A 240 -0.91 20.70 -6.16
CA TYR A 240 -0.98 21.74 -5.14
C TYR A 240 -2.24 21.50 -4.29
N THR A 241 -2.12 20.75 -3.21
CA THR A 241 -3.18 20.69 -2.20
C THR A 241 -3.05 21.96 -1.34
N PRO A 242 -4.05 22.87 -1.34
CA PRO A 242 -4.03 24.00 -0.44
C PRO A 242 -4.09 23.48 0.99
N ARG A 243 -2.96 23.51 1.70
CA ARG A 243 -2.90 23.18 3.12
C ARG A 243 -3.72 24.22 3.88
N LEU A 244 -4.92 23.83 4.31
CA LEU A 244 -5.60 24.49 5.42
C LEU A 244 -4.74 24.25 6.67
N SER A 245 -3.83 25.19 6.92
CA SER A 245 -3.04 25.22 8.13
C SER A 245 -4.00 25.32 9.32
N LEU A 246 -4.05 24.26 10.14
CA LEU A 246 -4.82 24.25 11.40
C LEU A 246 -4.15 25.13 12.48
N TYR A 247 -2.90 25.56 12.26
CA TYR A 247 -2.15 26.43 13.16
C TYR A 247 -2.85 27.77 13.45
N PRO A 248 -3.32 28.56 12.46
CA PRO A 248 -4.06 29.79 12.75
C PRO A 248 -5.35 29.54 13.53
N ALA A 249 -6.07 28.44 13.29
CA ALA A 249 -7.28 28.10 14.03
C ALA A 249 -6.98 27.74 15.51
N LEU A 250 -5.91 26.99 15.74
CA LEU A 250 -5.41 26.68 17.09
C LEU A 250 -4.88 27.93 17.81
N LEU A 251 -4.16 28.82 17.11
CA LEU A 251 -3.68 30.08 17.69
C LEU A 251 -4.85 31.02 18.05
N LEU A 252 -5.87 31.11 17.21
CA LEU A 252 -7.07 31.91 17.47
C LEU A 252 -7.87 31.38 18.65
N SER A 253 -8.03 30.06 18.77
CA SER A 253 -8.71 29.46 19.92
C SER A 253 -7.93 29.65 21.23
N LEU A 254 -6.59 29.54 21.19
CA LEU A 254 -5.74 29.79 22.35
C LEU A 254 -5.76 31.28 22.77
N LEU A 255 -5.71 32.21 21.81
CA LEU A 255 -5.82 33.64 22.06
C LEU A 255 -7.20 34.01 22.63
N TYR A 256 -8.28 33.37 22.15
CA TYR A 256 -9.63 33.57 22.69
C TYR A 256 -9.75 33.08 24.14
N LEU A 257 -9.17 31.91 24.46
CA LEU A 257 -9.13 31.39 25.83
C LEU A 257 -8.29 32.26 26.78
N LEU A 258 -7.18 32.82 26.30
CA LEU A 258 -6.35 33.75 27.07
C LEU A 258 -7.06 35.09 27.31
N ALA A 259 -7.77 35.61 26.30
CA ALA A 259 -8.57 36.83 26.43
C ALA A 259 -9.74 36.65 27.41
N CYS A 260 -10.38 35.48 27.42
CA CYS A 260 -11.47 35.17 28.36
C CYS A 260 -11.01 35.09 29.82
N ASN A 261 -9.79 34.59 30.08
CA ASN A 261 -9.22 34.50 31.43
C ASN A 261 -8.73 35.84 32.00
N MET A 262 -8.56 36.86 31.17
CA MET A 262 -8.17 38.20 31.62
C MET A 262 -9.35 39.13 31.93
N ALA A 263 -10.59 38.67 31.73
CA ALA A 263 -11.82 39.43 31.94
C ALA A 263 -12.57 39.04 33.23
N LEU A 264 -11.94 38.29 34.14
CA LEU A 264 -12.46 37.86 35.45
C LEU A 264 -11.64 38.45 36.60
#